data_AF-A0A8B6CUH9-F1
#
_entry.id   AF-A0A8B6CUH9-F1
#
_cell.length_a   1.000
_cell.length_b   1.000
_cell.length_c   1.000
_cell.angle_alpha   90.00
_cell.angle_beta   90.00
_cell.angle_gamma   90.00
#
_symmetry.space_group_name_H-M   'P 1'
#
loop_
_entity.id
_entity.type
_entity.pdbx_description
1 polymer ?
#
loop_
_entity_poly.entity_id
_entity_poly.type
_entity_poly.pdbx_seq_one_letter_code
_entity_poly.pdbx_strand_id
1 'polypeptide(L)'
;MVIDKMLAIQAGIKKEKLAIALEPEAASIFCQKLKTDRSGNEFDETVKSGMKYMVIDLGGGTADITVHQRKPDGTIQEVVSPSGGPWGGKSIDEAFHKFLCEICGTKVMQDLKSTELEDYID
;
A
#
# COMPACT_ATOMS: atom_id res chain seq x y z
N MET A 1 -10.40 0.22 -10.84
CA MET A 1 -9.57 -0.08 -12.03
C MET A 1 -10.09 0.52 -13.35
N VAL A 2 -11.28 0.18 -13.85
CA VAL A 2 -11.77 0.74 -15.14
C VAL A 2 -12.05 2.24 -15.04
N ILE A 3 -12.66 2.68 -13.94
CA ILE A 3 -12.95 4.09 -13.67
C ILE A 3 -11.65 4.90 -13.56
N ASP A 4 -10.65 4.40 -12.82
CA ASP A 4 -9.37 5.10 -12.64
C ASP A 4 -8.66 5.35 -13.98
N LYS A 5 -8.71 4.36 -14.89
CA LYS A 5 -8.16 4.53 -16.25
C LYS A 5 -8.89 5.62 -17.02
N MET A 6 -10.21 5.71 -16.91
CA MET A 6 -11.01 6.74 -17.57
C MET A 6 -10.70 8.13 -17.02
N LEU A 7 -10.59 8.26 -15.68
CA LEU A 7 -10.23 9.50 -15.02
C LEU A 7 -8.84 9.98 -15.43
N ALA A 8 -7.86 9.07 -15.52
CA ALA A 8 -6.51 9.39 -16.00
C ALA A 8 -6.52 9.94 -17.44
N ILE A 9 -7.34 9.36 -18.33
CA ILE A 9 -7.50 9.83 -19.71
C ILE A 9 -8.17 11.21 -19.73
N GLN A 10 -9.21 11.41 -18.92
CA GLN A 10 -9.90 12.70 -18.80
C GLN A 10 -8.97 13.81 -18.28
N ALA A 11 -8.02 13.46 -17.41
CA ALA A 11 -6.96 14.34 -16.93
C ALA A 11 -5.88 14.63 -18.00
N GLY A 12 -6.00 14.09 -19.22
CA GLY A 12 -5.11 14.37 -20.34
C GLY A 12 -3.97 13.36 -20.53
N ILE A 13 -3.95 12.25 -19.78
CA ILE A 13 -2.92 11.22 -19.95
C ILE A 13 -3.26 10.35 -21.16
N LYS A 14 -2.31 10.25 -22.11
CA LYS A 14 -2.48 9.45 -23.34
C LYS A 14 -2.72 7.98 -23.01
N LYS A 15 -3.77 7.38 -23.59
CA LYS A 15 -4.18 6.00 -23.34
C LYS A 15 -3.06 4.99 -23.62
N GLU A 16 -2.24 5.24 -24.63
CA GLU A 16 -1.14 4.36 -25.05
C GLU A 16 0.01 4.34 -24.02
N LYS A 17 0.04 5.32 -23.11
CA LYS A 17 1.00 5.42 -22.01
C LYS A 17 0.44 4.93 -20.67
N LEU A 18 -0.75 4.32 -20.66
CA LEU A 18 -1.42 3.87 -19.44
C LEU A 18 -1.52 2.35 -19.35
N ALA A 19 -0.90 1.79 -18.31
CA ALA A 19 -1.14 0.44 -17.83
C ALA A 19 -1.77 0.51 -16.44
N ILE A 20 -2.70 -0.40 -16.15
CA ILE A 20 -3.19 -0.60 -14.78
C ILE A 20 -2.35 -1.72 -14.19
N ALA A 21 -1.86 -1.52 -12.98
CA ALA A 21 -1.15 -2.50 -12.17
C ALA A 21 -1.75 -2.49 -10.77
N LEU A 22 -1.70 -3.63 -10.09
CA LEU A 22 -1.94 -3.67 -8.66
C LEU A 22 -0.78 -3.01 -7.93
N GLU A 23 -1.04 -2.39 -6.78
CA GLU A 23 0.00 -1.80 -5.92
C GLU A 23 1.13 -2.79 -5.60
N PRO A 24 0.88 -4.05 -5.19
CA PRO A 24 1.94 -5.02 -4.97
C PRO A 24 2.75 -5.39 -6.23
N GLU A 25 2.14 -5.36 -7.42
CA GLU A 25 2.86 -5.58 -8.70
C GLU A 25 3.81 -4.41 -8.99
N ALA A 26 3.32 -3.17 -8.82
CA ALA A 26 4.10 -1.96 -9.01
C ALA A 26 5.29 -1.92 -8.05
N ALA A 27 5.07 -2.23 -6.75
CA ALA A 27 6.11 -2.32 -5.74
C ALA A 27 7.17 -3.38 -6.10
N SER A 28 6.73 -4.57 -6.50
CA SER A 28 7.63 -5.66 -6.91
C SER A 28 8.51 -5.27 -8.12
N ILE A 29 7.93 -4.66 -9.15
CA ILE A 29 8.67 -4.22 -10.34
C ILE A 29 9.65 -3.10 -9.99
N PHE A 30 9.27 -2.21 -9.07
CA PHE A 30 10.13 -1.14 -8.60
C PHE A 30 11.35 -1.68 -7.84
N CYS A 31 11.14 -2.59 -6.89
CA CYS A 31 12.23 -3.23 -6.14
C CYS A 31 13.20 -4.00 -7.06
N GLN A 32 12.70 -4.65 -8.11
CA GLN A 32 13.53 -5.29 -9.13
C GLN A 32 14.36 -4.32 -9.96
N LYS A 33 14.03 -3.04 -10.02
CA LYS A 33 14.76 -2.03 -10.80
C LYS A 33 15.63 -1.13 -9.93
N LEU A 34 15.51 -1.24 -8.61
CA LEU A 34 16.24 -0.41 -7.67
C LEU A 34 17.72 -0.79 -7.70
N LYS A 35 18.56 0.09 -8.22
CA LYS A 35 20.01 -0.05 -8.11
C LYS A 35 20.41 0.58 -6.78
N THR A 36 21.05 -0.19 -5.92
CA THR A 36 21.66 0.41 -4.72
C THR A 36 22.99 1.06 -5.11
N ASP A 37 23.38 2.15 -4.45
CA ASP A 37 24.64 2.87 -4.72
C ASP A 37 25.90 1.99 -4.52
N ARG A 38 25.73 0.82 -3.91
CA ARG A 38 26.77 -0.19 -3.72
C ARG A 38 26.64 -1.29 -4.77
N SER A 39 27.19 -1.04 -5.96
CA SER A 39 27.64 -2.07 -6.92
C SER A 39 26.64 -3.16 -7.37
N GLY A 40 25.33 -2.98 -7.20
CA GLY A 40 24.36 -4.00 -7.59
C GLY A 40 22.91 -3.69 -7.24
N ASN A 41 22.01 -4.49 -7.79
CA ASN A 41 20.62 -4.53 -7.39
C ASN A 41 20.48 -5.54 -6.24
N GLU A 42 20.29 -5.05 -5.01
CA GLU A 42 20.13 -5.88 -3.80
C GLU A 42 19.00 -6.90 -3.94
N PHE A 43 17.96 -6.55 -4.71
CA PHE A 43 16.87 -7.46 -5.03
C PHE A 43 17.34 -8.65 -5.90
N ASP A 44 18.26 -8.44 -6.84
CA ASP A 44 18.78 -9.51 -7.69
C ASP A 44 19.65 -10.51 -6.90
N GLU A 45 20.36 -10.02 -5.89
CA GLU A 45 21.16 -10.86 -5.00
C GLU A 45 20.28 -11.67 -4.04
N THR A 46 19.20 -11.04 -3.57
CA THR A 46 18.29 -11.60 -2.54
C THR A 46 17.23 -12.54 -3.14
N VAL A 47 16.64 -12.18 -4.29
CA VAL A 47 15.51 -12.87 -4.91
C VAL A 47 15.93 -13.42 -6.27
N LYS A 48 16.43 -14.65 -6.28
CA LYS A 48 16.83 -15.35 -7.50
C LYS A 48 15.63 -15.88 -8.28
N SER A 49 15.85 -16.19 -9.56
CA SER A 49 14.86 -16.86 -10.41
C SER A 49 14.32 -18.12 -9.73
N GLY A 50 13.00 -18.31 -9.81
CA GLY A 50 12.27 -19.41 -9.18
C GLY A 50 11.90 -19.17 -7.72
N MET A 51 12.53 -18.20 -7.04
CA MET A 51 12.19 -17.86 -5.65
C MET A 51 10.82 -17.18 -5.58
N LYS A 52 10.13 -17.43 -4.46
CA LYS A 52 8.88 -16.80 -4.10
C LYS A 52 9.13 -15.79 -2.99
N TYR A 53 8.43 -14.67 -3.03
CA TYR A 53 8.48 -13.63 -2.03
C TYR A 53 7.08 -13.03 -1.86
N MET A 54 6.84 -12.43 -0.71
CA MET A 54 5.58 -11.81 -0.38
C MET A 54 5.73 -10.29 -0.43
N VAL A 55 4.74 -9.62 -1.00
CA VAL A 55 4.56 -8.18 -0.87
C VAL A 55 3.39 -7.97 0.08
N ILE A 56 3.61 -7.16 1.11
CA ILE A 56 2.62 -6.79 2.11
C ILE A 56 2.52 -5.27 2.03
N ASP A 57 1.48 -4.77 1.39
CA ASP A 57 1.17 -3.35 1.33
C ASP A 57 0.27 -2.99 2.51
N LEU A 58 0.72 -2.06 3.35
CA LEU A 58 0.03 -1.64 4.57
C LEU A 58 -0.37 -0.18 4.42
N GLY A 59 -1.49 0.04 3.74
CA GLY A 59 -2.05 1.37 3.51
C GLY A 59 -2.83 1.92 4.70
N GLY A 60 -3.46 3.07 4.49
CA GLY A 60 -4.33 3.69 5.51
C GLY A 60 -5.64 2.93 5.72
N GLY A 61 -6.24 2.39 4.66
CA GLY A 61 -7.52 1.67 4.74
C GLY A 61 -7.39 0.17 4.72
N THR A 62 -6.49 -0.35 3.88
CA THR A 62 -6.35 -1.79 3.61
C THR A 62 -4.94 -2.28 3.88
N ALA A 63 -4.85 -3.56 4.15
CA ALA A 63 -3.62 -4.32 3.99
C ALA A 63 -3.83 -5.28 2.82
N ASP A 64 -2.93 -5.26 1.85
CA ASP A 64 -2.98 -6.09 0.64
C ASP A 64 -1.74 -7.00 0.59
N ILE A 65 -1.97 -8.30 0.50
CA ILE A 65 -0.97 -9.35 0.63
C ILE A 65 -0.96 -10.21 -0.63
N THR A 66 0.17 -10.19 -1.33
CA THR A 66 0.36 -10.96 -2.57
C THR A 66 1.67 -11.74 -2.51
N VAL A 67 1.66 -12.97 -3.01
CA VAL A 67 2.89 -13.79 -3.16
C VAL A 67 3.27 -13.84 -4.63
N HIS A 68 4.45 -13.31 -4.94
CA HIS A 68 5.03 -13.35 -6.27
C HIS A 68 6.14 -14.38 -6.38
N GLN A 69 6.28 -14.98 -7.55
CA GLN A 69 7.45 -15.75 -7.95
C GLN A 69 8.20 -15.00 -9.04
N ARG A 70 9.52 -14.86 -8.88
CA ARG A 70 10.38 -14.35 -9.94
C ARG A 70 10.59 -15.42 -11.00
N LYS A 71 10.29 -15.11 -12.25
CA LYS A 71 10.51 -16.00 -13.39
C LYS A 71 11.93 -15.85 -13.97
N PRO A 72 12.42 -16.86 -14.72
CA PRO A 72 13.75 -16.81 -15.35
C PRO A 72 13.96 -15.62 -16.28
N ASP A 73 12.91 -15.12 -16.92
CA ASP A 73 12.94 -13.93 -17.79
C ASP A 73 12.84 -12.60 -17.03
N GLY A 74 12.83 -12.65 -15.69
CA GLY A 74 12.68 -11.46 -14.85
C GLY A 74 11.23 -10.97 -14.70
N THR A 75 10.24 -11.65 -15.27
CA THR A 75 8.84 -11.34 -15.02
C THR A 75 8.40 -11.85 -13.64
N ILE A 76 7.24 -11.39 -13.18
CA ILE A 76 6.64 -11.82 -11.93
C ILE A 76 5.37 -12.60 -12.21
N GLN A 77 5.15 -13.65 -11.43
CA GLN A 77 3.90 -14.40 -11.45
C GLN A 77 3.30 -14.43 -10.05
N GLU A 78 2.03 -14.09 -9.93
CA GLU A 78 1.26 -14.35 -8.72
C GLU A 78 1.11 -15.87 -8.50
N VAL A 79 1.44 -16.32 -7.29
CA VAL A 79 1.47 -17.75 -6.94
C VAL A 79 0.14 -18.22 -6.36
N VAL A 80 -0.55 -17.33 -5.65
CA VAL A 80 -1.84 -17.58 -4.99
C VAL A 80 -2.68 -16.32 -5.09
N SER A 81 -4.00 -16.46 -5.05
CA SER A 81 -4.90 -15.31 -5.06
C SER A 81 -4.53 -14.31 -3.97
N PRO A 82 -4.54 -13.00 -4.26
CA PRO A 82 -4.25 -11.98 -3.27
C PRO A 82 -5.24 -12.08 -2.11
N SER A 83 -4.76 -11.72 -0.93
CA SER A 83 -5.56 -11.64 0.28
C SER A 83 -5.37 -10.28 0.91
N GLY A 84 -6.30 -9.87 1.76
CA GLY A 84 -6.24 -8.57 2.38
C GLY A 84 -7.47 -8.29 3.22
N GLY A 85 -7.46 -7.15 3.89
CA GLY A 85 -8.55 -6.74 4.74
C GLY A 85 -8.42 -5.30 5.22
N PRO A 86 -9.43 -4.79 5.94
CA PRO A 86 -9.45 -3.44 6.49
C PRO A 86 -8.55 -3.33 7.73
N TRP A 87 -7.27 -3.67 7.57
CA TRP A 87 -6.25 -3.72 8.62
C TRP A 87 -5.22 -2.60 8.47
N GLY A 88 -5.55 -1.56 7.70
CA GLY A 88 -4.69 -0.40 7.51
C GLY A 88 -4.64 0.51 8.74
N GLY A 89 -3.93 1.63 8.59
CA GLY A 89 -3.72 2.64 9.63
C GLY A 89 -4.99 3.15 10.33
N LYS A 90 -6.14 3.15 9.66
CA LYS A 90 -7.44 3.52 10.26
C LYS A 90 -7.78 2.70 11.50
N SER A 91 -7.40 1.42 11.53
CA SER A 91 -7.59 0.56 12.70
C SER A 91 -6.75 1.02 13.90
N ILE A 92 -5.57 1.57 13.64
CA ILE A 92 -4.68 2.17 14.65
C ILE A 92 -5.30 3.48 15.15
N ASP A 93 -5.77 4.34 14.24
CA ASP A 93 -6.42 5.61 14.59
C ASP A 93 -7.65 5.37 15.49
N GLU A 94 -8.48 4.36 15.16
CA GLU A 94 -9.65 3.99 15.95
C GLU A 94 -9.27 3.47 17.34
N ALA A 95 -8.23 2.63 17.44
CA ALA A 95 -7.73 2.15 18.72
C ALA A 95 -7.14 3.27 19.58
N PHE A 96 -6.39 4.19 18.96
CA PHE A 96 -5.82 5.35 19.63
C PHE A 96 -6.90 6.32 20.12
N HIS A 97 -7.90 6.61 19.29
CA HIS A 97 -9.05 7.42 19.69
C HIS A 97 -9.80 6.81 20.88
N LYS A 98 -9.99 5.48 20.89
CA LYS A 98 -10.61 4.77 22.01
C LYS A 98 -9.80 4.93 23.29
N PHE A 99 -8.47 4.77 23.20
CA PHE A 99 -7.57 4.97 24.33
C PHE A 99 -7.67 6.38 24.92
N LEU A 100 -7.71 7.42 24.08
CA LEU A 100 -7.93 8.79 24.54
C LEU A 100 -9.29 8.97 25.23
N CYS A 101 -10.35 8.35 24.71
CA CYS A 101 -11.66 8.35 25.36
C CYS A 101 -11.65 7.66 26.73
N GLU A 102 -10.84 6.61 26.92
CA GLU A 102 -10.69 5.91 28.20
C GLU A 102 -9.96 6.79 29.24
N ILE A 103 -9.02 7.63 28.82
CA ILE A 103 -8.27 8.54 29.70
C ILE A 103 -9.07 9.81 30.03
N CYS A 104 -9.55 10.50 28.99
CA CYS A 104 -10.13 11.84 29.12
C CYS A 104 -11.65 11.83 29.30
N GLY A 105 -12.29 10.70 29.00
CA GLY A 105 -13.74 10.56 28.94
C GLY A 105 -14.32 10.87 27.57
N THR A 106 -15.26 10.04 27.11
CA THR A 106 -15.88 10.15 25.77
C THR A 106 -16.50 11.52 25.51
N LYS A 107 -17.15 12.13 26.53
CA LYS A 107 -17.78 13.45 26.36
C LYS A 107 -16.74 14.54 26.06
N VAL A 108 -15.62 14.54 26.78
CA VAL A 108 -14.54 15.52 26.57
C VAL A 108 -13.98 15.39 25.16
N MET A 109 -13.75 14.17 24.67
CA MET A 109 -13.25 13.93 23.32
C MET A 109 -14.26 14.33 22.23
N GLN A 110 -15.56 14.15 22.49
CA GLN A 110 -16.63 14.59 21.58
C GLN A 110 -16.74 16.11 21.53
N ASP A 111 -16.69 16.76 22.69
CA ASP A 111 -16.72 18.21 22.80
C ASP A 111 -15.52 18.80 22.05
N LEU A 112 -14.28 18.31 22.32
CA LEU A 112 -13.05 18.70 21.61
C LEU A 112 -13.20 18.60 20.09
N LYS A 113 -13.70 17.45 19.58
CA LYS A 113 -13.93 17.24 18.15
C LYS A 113 -14.91 18.24 17.53
N SER A 114 -15.89 18.71 18.31
CA SER A 114 -16.97 19.55 17.83
C SER A 114 -16.70 21.05 17.97
N THR A 115 -15.90 21.45 18.95
CA THR A 115 -15.64 22.87 19.27
C THR A 115 -14.25 23.33 18.85
N GLU A 116 -13.24 22.46 18.91
CA GLU A 116 -11.84 22.78 18.65
C GLU A 116 -11.26 21.78 17.63
N LEU A 117 -11.76 21.82 16.38
CA LEU A 117 -11.38 20.85 15.35
C LEU A 117 -9.89 20.91 14.98
N GLU A 118 -9.28 22.09 15.06
CA GLU A 118 -7.84 22.30 14.79
C GLU A 118 -7.01 21.50 15.79
N ASP A 119 -7.26 21.70 17.10
CA ASP A 119 -6.63 20.94 18.20
C ASP A 119 -6.96 19.43 18.18
N TYR A 120 -8.08 19.05 17.55
CA TYR A 120 -8.47 17.64 17.42
C TYR A 120 -7.75 16.91 16.27
N ILE A 121 -7.33 17.62 15.22
CA ILE A 121 -6.68 17.05 14.03
C ILE A 121 -5.15 17.10 14.12
N ASP A 122 -4.60 18.06 14.86
CA ASP A 122 -3.15 18.19 15.13
C ASP A 122 -2.58 17.04 16.00
#